data_AF-A0A0L8GDV8-F1
#
_entry.id   AF-A0A0L8GDV8-F1
#
_cell.length_a   1.000
_cell.length_b   1.000
_cell.length_c   1.000
_cell.angle_alpha   90.00
_cell.angle_beta   90.00
_cell.angle_gamma   90.00
#
_symmetry.space_group_name_H-M   'P 1'
#
loop_
_entity.id
_entity.type
_entity.pdbx_description
1 polymer ?
#
loop_
_entity_poly.entity_id
_entity_poly.type
_entity_poly.pdbx_seq_one_letter_code
_entity_poly.pdbx_strand_id
1 'polypeptide(L)'
;MAGSVKRQAPVRIADEIIDADKLTERNYVVRDICMMTMNNESTINFLASLGLIHNSAMCCNTPMRLMNRCTSSDGKAWRCCVCMHYRSIRQDSFFSGSRLPLPRLIELIYWWAALDCKQYVVMEQVGIGTEAIVKWYNYFRELCAVWCIDNAMQIGGEGMVVEIDETKFTHQKFYNGRYEECRWILGMVERQSLRCVLVPVSDRNASTLLPIIAQHVLPETRIITDGWLAYQQMSNHTNMNHNLHFVDPNDATFHTNTIERTWGKIKDKYRAMHGTSDNLFETYLQEFCWRRSHKHNMFMSFVKCIRTYYPLS
;
A
#
# COMPACT_ATOMS: atom_id res chain seq x y z
N MET A 1 13.59 -47.33 29.15
CA MET A 1 13.08 -46.11 29.80
C MET A 1 13.14 -44.97 28.80
N ALA A 2 12.01 -44.66 28.14
CA ALA A 2 11.93 -43.50 27.26
C ALA A 2 11.80 -42.25 28.14
N GLY A 3 12.88 -41.48 28.26
CA GLY A 3 12.86 -40.21 28.97
C GLY A 3 11.89 -39.26 28.28
N SER A 4 10.82 -38.88 28.99
CA SER A 4 9.94 -37.80 28.58
C SER A 4 10.76 -36.52 28.48
N VAL A 5 11.14 -36.15 27.25
CA VAL A 5 11.74 -34.85 26.96
C VAL A 5 10.66 -33.82 27.27
N LYS A 6 10.75 -33.17 28.44
CA LYS A 6 9.93 -32.01 28.77
C LYS A 6 10.05 -31.01 27.62
N ARG A 7 8.99 -30.86 26.81
CA ARG A 7 8.92 -29.82 25.76
C ARG A 7 9.06 -28.47 26.46
N GLN A 8 10.22 -27.83 26.36
CA GLN A 8 10.41 -26.46 26.82
C GLN A 8 9.43 -25.56 26.06
N ALA A 9 8.75 -24.66 26.77
CA ALA A 9 7.91 -23.66 26.11
C ALA A 9 8.77 -22.83 25.13
N PRO A 10 8.24 -22.46 23.96
CA PRO A 10 8.99 -21.68 22.99
C PRO A 10 9.36 -20.32 23.58
N VAL A 11 10.61 -19.90 23.39
CA VAL A 11 11.06 -18.55 23.74
C VAL A 11 10.35 -17.56 22.82
N ARG A 12 9.73 -16.55 23.41
CA ARG A 12 9.06 -15.46 22.69
C ARG A 12 9.90 -14.19 22.78
N ILE A 13 9.85 -13.38 21.73
CA ILE A 13 10.44 -12.03 21.71
C ILE A 13 9.51 -11.07 22.46
N ALA A 14 8.28 -10.94 22.00
CA ALA A 14 7.23 -10.14 22.60
C ALA A 14 6.22 -11.04 23.33
N ASP A 15 5.71 -10.56 24.47
CA ASP A 15 4.72 -11.29 25.28
C ASP A 15 3.41 -11.49 24.51
N GLU A 16 2.98 -10.45 23.79
CA GLU A 16 1.75 -10.43 23.00
C GLU A 16 2.02 -9.97 21.56
N ILE A 17 1.32 -10.61 20.62
CA ILE A 17 1.26 -10.21 19.22
C ILE A 17 -0.10 -9.57 18.99
N ILE A 18 -0.11 -8.36 18.42
CA ILE A 18 -1.33 -7.66 18.09
C ILE A 18 -2.11 -8.48 17.04
N ASP A 19 -3.40 -8.68 17.31
CA ASP A 19 -4.31 -9.34 16.38
C ASP A 19 -4.33 -8.63 15.02
N ALA A 20 -4.26 -9.38 13.92
CA ALA A 20 -4.22 -8.84 12.56
C ALA A 20 -5.43 -7.95 12.27
N ASP A 21 -6.59 -8.30 12.81
CA ASP A 21 -7.83 -7.58 12.57
C ASP A 21 -7.90 -6.26 13.35
N LYS A 22 -7.15 -6.16 14.46
CA LYS A 22 -7.12 -4.99 15.34
C LYS A 22 -5.94 -4.07 15.10
N LEU A 23 -5.05 -4.38 14.15
CA LEU A 23 -3.86 -3.56 13.85
C LEU A 23 -4.21 -2.10 13.58
N THR A 24 -5.23 -1.85 12.77
CA THR A 24 -5.62 -0.50 12.35
C THR A 24 -6.30 0.32 13.45
N GLU A 25 -6.68 -0.32 14.56
CA GLU A 25 -7.20 0.35 15.77
C GLU A 25 -6.08 1.01 16.59
N ARG A 26 -4.82 0.54 16.42
CA ARG A 26 -3.65 1.16 17.04
C ARG A 26 -3.20 2.35 16.22
N ASN A 27 -2.77 3.43 16.87
CA ASN A 27 -2.19 4.58 16.19
C ASN A 27 -0.84 4.91 16.79
N TYR A 28 0.13 5.26 15.95
CA TYR A 28 1.48 5.63 16.35
C TYR A 28 1.80 7.00 15.75
N VAL A 29 2.36 7.87 16.58
CA VAL A 29 2.96 9.13 16.12
C VAL A 29 4.47 8.98 15.98
N VAL A 30 5.12 9.96 15.35
CA VAL A 30 6.57 9.93 15.10
C VAL A 30 7.38 9.71 16.38
N ARG A 31 6.93 10.29 17.51
CA ARG A 31 7.58 10.11 18.82
C ARG A 31 7.55 8.64 19.26
N ASP A 32 6.44 7.95 19.06
CA ASP A 32 6.32 6.54 19.43
C ASP A 32 7.29 5.70 18.60
N ILE A 33 7.36 5.96 17.30
CA ILE A 33 8.31 5.27 16.40
C ILE A 33 9.74 5.51 16.87
N CYS A 34 10.14 6.76 17.13
CA CYS A 34 11.49 7.06 17.62
C CYS A 34 11.81 6.35 18.95
N MET A 35 10.84 6.23 19.87
CA MET A 35 11.04 5.49 21.11
C MET A 35 11.22 3.99 20.86
N MET A 36 10.38 3.40 19.99
CA MET A 36 10.47 1.99 19.63
C MET A 36 11.76 1.68 18.85
N THR A 37 12.29 2.64 18.09
CA THR A 37 13.49 2.47 17.26
C THR A 37 14.79 2.96 17.90
N MET A 38 14.74 3.37 19.17
CA MET A 38 15.89 3.89 19.91
C MET A 38 17.05 2.88 20.02
N ASN A 39 16.75 1.59 20.09
CA ASN A 39 17.76 0.53 20.06
C ASN A 39 17.22 -0.75 19.42
N ASN A 40 18.13 -1.69 19.13
CA ASN A 40 17.77 -2.95 18.48
C ASN A 40 16.80 -3.79 19.31
N GLU A 41 16.92 -3.81 20.64
CA GLU A 41 16.06 -4.63 21.48
C GLU A 41 14.61 -4.12 21.51
N SER A 42 14.40 -2.82 21.70
CA SER A 42 13.06 -2.21 21.63
C SER A 42 12.44 -2.40 20.24
N THR A 43 13.25 -2.27 19.18
CA THR A 43 12.78 -2.45 17.81
C THR A 43 12.37 -3.88 17.55
N ILE A 44 13.18 -4.85 17.96
CA ILE A 44 12.90 -6.28 17.77
C ILE A 44 11.62 -6.66 18.52
N ASN A 45 11.42 -6.17 19.75
CA ASN A 45 10.19 -6.37 20.51
C ASN A 45 8.98 -5.75 19.81
N PHE A 46 9.11 -4.51 19.31
CA PHE A 46 8.05 -3.82 18.58
C PHE A 46 7.68 -4.55 17.28
N LEU A 47 8.65 -4.96 16.49
CA LEU A 47 8.40 -5.69 15.24
C LEU A 47 7.76 -7.07 15.50
N ALA A 48 8.18 -7.76 16.56
CA ALA A 48 7.57 -9.03 16.95
C ALA A 48 6.13 -8.84 17.43
N SER A 49 5.84 -7.79 18.21
CA SER A 49 4.48 -7.49 18.68
C SER A 49 3.56 -7.05 17.54
N LEU A 50 4.10 -6.39 16.51
CA LEU A 50 3.36 -6.11 15.28
C LEU A 50 3.13 -7.37 14.42
N GLY A 51 3.91 -8.44 14.60
CA GLY A 51 3.88 -9.62 13.75
C GLY A 51 4.66 -9.46 12.44
N LEU A 52 5.69 -8.61 12.41
CA LEU A 52 6.54 -8.36 11.23
C LEU A 52 7.84 -9.18 11.24
N ILE A 53 8.16 -9.84 12.35
CA ILE A 53 9.21 -10.86 12.48
C ILE A 53 8.70 -12.00 13.34
N HIS A 54 9.29 -13.20 13.17
CA HIS A 54 8.85 -14.38 13.92
C HIS A 54 9.02 -14.15 15.43
N ASN A 55 7.93 -14.24 16.19
CA ASN A 55 7.98 -14.12 17.64
C ASN A 55 8.63 -15.35 18.31
N SER A 56 8.62 -16.50 17.63
CA SER A 56 9.31 -17.73 18.04
C SER A 56 9.75 -18.50 16.81
N ALA A 57 10.73 -19.40 16.94
CA ALA A 57 11.21 -20.21 15.82
C ALA A 57 11.35 -21.69 16.21
N MET A 58 11.15 -22.57 15.22
CA MET A 58 11.28 -24.02 15.36
C MET A 58 12.37 -24.56 14.44
N CYS A 59 13.12 -25.55 14.91
CA CYS A 59 14.08 -26.31 14.11
C CYS A 59 14.27 -27.71 14.73
N CYS A 60 14.44 -28.75 13.91
CA CYS A 60 14.52 -30.15 14.38
C CYS A 60 13.35 -30.55 15.30
N ASN A 61 12.13 -30.05 15.02
CA ASN A 61 10.93 -30.23 15.86
C ASN A 61 11.09 -29.76 17.32
N THR A 62 12.02 -28.84 17.56
CA THR A 62 12.28 -28.23 18.87
C THR A 62 12.25 -26.71 18.79
N PRO A 63 11.74 -26.02 19.82
CA PRO A 63 11.84 -24.56 19.89
C PRO A 63 13.29 -24.11 19.92
N MET A 64 13.60 -23.11 19.11
CA MET A 64 14.91 -22.46 19.09
C MET A 64 15.03 -21.48 20.27
N ARG A 65 16.27 -21.21 20.68
CA ARG A 65 16.58 -20.18 21.68
C ARG A 65 16.98 -18.88 21.00
N LEU A 66 16.53 -17.76 21.52
CA LEU A 66 17.02 -16.44 21.09
C LEU A 66 18.37 -16.17 21.75
N MET A 67 19.39 -15.90 20.95
CA MET A 67 20.76 -15.70 21.42
C MET A 67 21.29 -14.35 20.96
N ASN A 68 22.10 -13.70 21.80
CA ASN A 68 22.92 -12.56 21.39
C ASN A 68 24.00 -13.05 20.42
N ARG A 69 24.16 -12.32 19.32
CA ARG A 69 25.16 -12.61 18.27
C ARG A 69 25.64 -11.30 17.67
N CYS A 70 26.79 -10.81 18.13
CA CYS A 70 27.39 -9.55 17.67
C CYS A 70 27.71 -9.55 16.16
N THR A 71 27.90 -10.71 15.54
CA THR A 71 28.11 -10.83 14.09
C THR A 71 26.81 -10.72 13.28
N SER A 72 25.65 -10.70 13.94
CA SER A 72 24.34 -10.49 13.30
C SER A 72 24.10 -8.99 13.15
N SER A 73 23.53 -8.57 12.03
CA SER A 73 23.11 -7.17 11.79
C SER A 73 22.22 -6.62 12.91
N ASP A 74 21.41 -7.49 13.52
CA ASP A 74 20.42 -7.11 14.53
C ASP A 74 20.88 -7.43 15.96
N GLY A 75 22.10 -7.95 16.13
CA GLY A 75 22.63 -8.36 17.43
C GLY A 75 21.96 -9.60 18.04
N LYS A 76 20.88 -10.13 17.44
CA LYS A 76 20.18 -11.36 17.86
C LYS A 76 20.05 -12.36 16.71
N ALA A 77 19.95 -13.64 17.06
CA ALA A 77 19.67 -14.75 16.15
C ALA A 77 18.99 -15.91 16.88
N TRP A 78 18.19 -16.70 16.18
CA TRP A 78 17.64 -17.96 16.69
C TRP A 78 18.68 -19.06 16.57
N ARG A 79 18.89 -19.85 17.63
CA ARG A 79 19.80 -21.00 17.63
C ARG A 79 19.05 -22.28 17.99
N CYS A 80 19.18 -23.31 17.14
CA CYS A 80 18.66 -24.63 17.44
C CYS A 80 19.53 -25.31 18.52
N CYS A 81 18.90 -25.96 19.50
CA CYS A 81 19.63 -26.70 20.54
C CYS A 81 20.09 -28.10 20.09
N VAL A 82 19.51 -28.64 19.01
CA VAL A 82 19.81 -29.98 18.48
C VAL A 82 20.92 -29.91 17.44
N CYS A 83 20.68 -29.23 16.31
CA CYS A 83 21.65 -29.16 15.22
C CYS A 83 22.61 -27.97 15.29
N MET A 84 22.48 -27.11 16.32
CA MET A 84 23.29 -25.90 16.51
C MET A 84 23.21 -24.85 15.39
N HIS A 85 22.33 -25.04 14.41
CA HIS A 85 22.11 -24.10 13.31
C HIS A 85 21.56 -22.76 13.81
N TYR A 86 22.01 -21.68 13.17
CA TYR A 86 21.55 -20.32 13.42
C TYR A 86 20.61 -19.86 12.32
N ARG A 87 19.45 -19.33 12.71
CA ARG A 87 18.48 -18.68 11.82
C ARG A 87 18.42 -17.19 12.14
N SER A 88 18.43 -16.35 11.10
CA SER A 88 18.22 -14.90 11.27
C SER A 88 16.84 -14.62 11.84
N ILE A 89 16.69 -13.59 12.66
CA ILE A 89 15.37 -13.14 13.14
C ILE A 89 14.49 -12.58 12.00
N ARG A 90 15.11 -12.21 10.88
CA ARG A 90 14.45 -11.71 9.67
C ARG A 90 14.07 -12.79 8.66
N GLN A 91 14.52 -14.02 8.90
CA GLN A 91 14.32 -15.11 7.94
C GLN A 91 12.82 -15.29 7.70
N ASP A 92 12.44 -15.41 6.43
CA ASP A 92 11.06 -15.59 5.96
C ASP A 92 10.10 -14.44 6.30
N SER A 93 10.62 -13.29 6.75
CA SER A 93 9.83 -12.08 6.93
C SER A 93 10.02 -11.08 5.78
N PHE A 94 9.21 -10.03 5.77
CA PHE A 94 9.33 -8.90 4.86
C PHE A 94 10.73 -8.24 4.83
N PHE A 95 11.50 -8.40 5.90
CA PHE A 95 12.84 -7.84 6.02
C PHE A 95 13.96 -8.80 5.60
N SER A 96 13.61 -10.00 5.13
CA SER A 96 14.57 -11.02 4.71
C SER A 96 15.49 -10.49 3.59
N GLY A 97 16.78 -10.81 3.67
CA GLY A 97 17.79 -10.36 2.70
C GLY A 97 18.16 -8.87 2.76
N SER A 98 17.49 -8.06 3.57
CA SER A 98 17.82 -6.63 3.72
C SER A 98 19.12 -6.41 4.49
N ARG A 99 19.94 -5.47 4.00
CA ARG A 99 21.16 -5.00 4.68
C ARG A 99 20.91 -3.79 5.59
N LEU A 100 19.74 -3.15 5.51
CA LEU A 100 19.42 -2.02 6.37
C LEU A 100 19.08 -2.50 7.79
N PRO A 101 19.48 -1.79 8.84
CA PRO A 101 19.07 -2.11 10.21
C PRO A 101 17.54 -2.10 10.36
N LEU A 102 16.97 -3.00 11.17
CA LEU A 102 15.53 -3.05 11.46
C LEU A 102 14.96 -1.71 11.95
N PRO A 103 15.65 -0.94 12.82
CA PRO A 103 15.16 0.39 13.24
C PRO A 103 14.93 1.33 12.05
N ARG A 104 15.89 1.34 11.10
CA ARG A 104 15.84 2.18 9.91
C ARG A 104 14.74 1.75 8.95
N LEU A 105 14.46 0.44 8.86
CA LEU A 105 13.41 -0.10 8.01
C LEU A 105 12.01 0.30 8.49
N ILE A 106 11.73 0.17 9.78
CA ILE A 106 10.40 0.55 10.32
C ILE A 106 10.20 2.06 10.35
N GLU A 107 11.26 2.84 10.62
CA GLU A 107 11.24 4.30 10.39
C GLU A 107 10.90 4.60 8.94
N LEU A 108 11.60 4.00 7.97
CA LEU A 108 11.36 4.23 6.55
C LEU A 108 9.91 3.91 6.14
N ILE A 109 9.33 2.83 6.66
CA ILE A 109 7.91 2.50 6.45
C ILE A 109 7.02 3.62 7.01
N TYR A 110 7.27 4.10 8.22
CA TYR A 110 6.48 5.16 8.83
C TYR A 110 6.58 6.47 8.06
N TRP A 111 7.79 6.90 7.70
CA TRP A 111 8.03 8.12 6.93
C TRP A 111 7.36 8.07 5.55
N TRP A 112 7.38 6.91 4.89
CA TRP A 112 6.70 6.72 3.60
C TRP A 112 5.17 6.67 3.73
N ALA A 113 4.64 5.90 4.68
CA ALA A 113 3.21 5.65 4.79
C ALA A 113 2.46 6.83 5.44
N ALA A 114 2.93 7.30 6.60
CA ALA A 114 2.21 8.29 7.40
C ALA A 114 2.56 9.75 7.03
N LEU A 115 3.83 10.03 6.70
CA LEU A 115 4.30 11.41 6.50
C LEU A 115 4.37 11.84 5.03
N ASP A 116 4.55 10.91 4.09
CA ASP A 116 4.63 11.13 2.63
C ASP A 116 5.46 12.39 2.26
N CYS A 117 6.65 12.51 2.83
CA CYS A 117 7.52 13.68 2.66
C CYS A 117 8.54 13.49 1.52
N LYS A 118 9.19 14.59 1.13
CA LYS A 118 10.20 14.60 0.07
C LYS A 118 11.40 13.73 0.47
N GLN A 119 11.99 13.02 -0.49
CA GLN A 119 13.06 12.04 -0.24
C GLN A 119 14.26 12.61 0.53
N TYR A 120 14.67 13.86 0.28
CA TYR A 120 15.79 14.47 1.01
C TYR A 120 15.51 14.61 2.52
N VAL A 121 14.25 14.86 2.91
CA VAL A 121 13.86 14.93 4.32
C VAL A 121 14.01 13.54 4.96
N VAL A 122 13.54 12.50 4.27
CA VAL A 122 13.67 11.10 4.74
C VAL A 122 15.15 10.72 4.87
N MET A 123 15.97 11.17 3.93
CA MET A 123 17.41 10.95 3.94
C MET A 123 18.06 11.51 5.21
N GLU A 124 17.72 12.76 5.56
CA GLU A 124 18.23 13.45 6.75
C GLU A 124 17.69 12.84 8.05
N GLN A 125 16.40 12.52 8.09
CA GLN A 125 15.71 12.08 9.32
C GLN A 125 15.95 10.60 9.65
N VAL A 126 16.01 9.73 8.63
CA VAL A 126 16.21 8.29 8.81
C VAL A 126 17.69 7.91 8.66
N GLY A 127 18.49 8.70 7.93
CA GLY A 127 19.92 8.41 7.71
C GLY A 127 20.15 7.28 6.71
N ILE A 128 19.31 7.16 5.68
CA ILE A 128 19.41 6.15 4.61
C ILE A 128 19.76 6.84 3.30
N GLY A 129 20.65 6.27 2.49
CA GLY A 129 20.98 6.82 1.17
C GLY A 129 19.83 6.75 0.15
N THR A 130 19.81 7.69 -0.80
CA THR A 130 18.75 7.83 -1.81
C THR A 130 18.44 6.55 -2.58
N GLU A 131 19.46 5.80 -3.00
CA GLU A 131 19.27 4.54 -3.76
C GLU A 131 18.47 3.51 -2.97
N ALA A 132 18.76 3.39 -1.67
CA ALA A 132 18.04 2.48 -0.78
C ALA A 132 16.60 2.97 -0.54
N ILE A 133 16.39 4.28 -0.37
CA ILE A 133 15.04 4.87 -0.26
C ILE A 133 14.22 4.54 -1.50
N VAL A 134 14.75 4.80 -2.70
CA VAL A 134 14.06 4.53 -3.97
C VAL A 134 13.72 3.05 -4.10
N LYS A 135 14.67 2.16 -3.80
CA LYS A 135 14.45 0.71 -3.84
C LYS A 135 13.31 0.27 -2.91
N TRP A 136 13.30 0.73 -1.66
CA TRP A 136 12.26 0.37 -0.70
C TRP A 136 10.91 1.01 -1.05
N TYR A 137 10.90 2.24 -1.57
CA TYR A 137 9.66 2.90 -1.99
C TYR A 137 9.03 2.18 -3.19
N ASN A 138 9.84 1.70 -4.14
CA ASN A 138 9.35 0.82 -5.21
C ASN A 138 8.69 -0.43 -4.63
N TYR A 139 9.37 -1.11 -3.71
CA TYR A 139 8.85 -2.31 -3.08
C TYR A 139 7.58 -2.07 -2.26
N PHE A 140 7.47 -0.93 -1.56
CA PHE A 140 6.25 -0.56 -0.86
C PHE A 140 5.07 -0.32 -1.81
N ARG A 141 5.34 0.33 -2.95
CA ARG A 141 4.32 0.53 -3.99
C ARG A 141 3.89 -0.78 -4.64
N GLU A 142 4.81 -1.71 -4.86
CA GLU A 142 4.48 -3.04 -5.34
C GLU A 142 3.51 -3.76 -4.39
N LEU A 143 3.70 -3.64 -3.07
CA LEU A 143 2.72 -4.18 -2.10
C LEU A 143 1.35 -3.50 -2.21
N CYS A 144 1.30 -2.17 -2.39
CA CYS A 144 0.04 -1.47 -2.65
C CYS A 144 -0.63 -1.92 -3.95
N ALA A 145 0.15 -2.15 -5.00
CA ALA A 145 -0.31 -2.66 -6.28
C ALA A 145 -0.96 -4.04 -6.13
N VAL A 146 -0.27 -4.99 -5.49
CA VAL A 146 -0.80 -6.32 -5.19
C VAL A 146 -2.08 -6.22 -4.36
N TRP A 147 -2.10 -5.36 -3.34
CA TRP A 147 -3.32 -5.12 -2.55
C TRP A 147 -4.49 -4.64 -3.40
N CYS A 148 -4.27 -3.69 -4.31
CA CYS A 148 -5.32 -3.19 -5.21
C CYS A 148 -5.82 -4.26 -6.20
N ILE A 149 -4.96 -5.18 -6.62
CA ILE A 149 -5.34 -6.30 -7.50
C ILE A 149 -6.22 -7.30 -6.74
N ASP A 150 -5.81 -7.71 -5.54
CA ASP A 150 -6.57 -8.68 -4.74
C ASP A 150 -7.86 -8.10 -4.16
N ASN A 151 -7.88 -6.79 -3.92
CA ASN A 151 -9.01 -6.05 -3.38
C ASN A 151 -9.57 -5.15 -4.47
N ALA A 152 -10.21 -5.76 -5.48
CA ALA A 152 -10.90 -5.05 -6.54
C ALA A 152 -11.90 -4.05 -5.93
N MET A 153 -11.48 -2.78 -5.87
CA MET A 153 -12.17 -1.78 -5.08
C MET A 153 -13.50 -1.43 -5.74
N GLN A 154 -14.57 -1.53 -4.96
CA GLN A 154 -15.87 -1.02 -5.35
C GLN A 154 -16.19 0.25 -4.54
N ILE A 155 -16.64 1.28 -5.25
CA ILE A 155 -17.01 2.60 -4.72
C ILE A 155 -18.45 2.94 -5.07
N GLY A 156 -19.04 3.90 -4.37
CA GLY A 156 -20.44 4.26 -4.54
C GLY A 156 -21.37 3.41 -3.66
N GLY A 157 -22.57 3.18 -4.16
CA GLY A 157 -23.70 2.56 -3.46
C GLY A 157 -24.83 3.55 -3.24
N GLU A 158 -25.91 3.08 -2.61
CA GLU A 158 -27.08 3.89 -2.28
C GLU A 158 -26.68 5.16 -1.49
N GLY A 159 -27.14 6.32 -1.96
CA GLY A 159 -26.84 7.62 -1.36
C GLY A 159 -25.42 8.16 -1.62
N MET A 160 -24.59 7.42 -2.36
CA MET A 160 -23.21 7.82 -2.68
C MET A 160 -23.13 8.47 -4.06
N VAL A 161 -22.15 9.36 -4.22
CA VAL A 161 -21.93 10.09 -5.49
C VAL A 161 -20.52 9.78 -6.00
N VAL A 162 -20.44 9.31 -7.23
CA VAL A 162 -19.16 9.05 -7.90
C VAL A 162 -19.01 9.97 -9.10
N GLU A 163 -17.95 10.77 -9.10
CA GLU A 163 -17.53 11.56 -10.26
C GLU A 163 -16.63 10.71 -11.16
N ILE A 164 -16.90 10.70 -12.47
CA ILE A 164 -16.18 9.93 -13.49
C ILE A 164 -15.70 10.89 -14.58
N ASP A 165 -14.42 10.81 -14.91
CA ASP A 165 -13.74 11.64 -15.91
C ASP A 165 -12.52 10.90 -16.44
N GLU A 166 -12.09 11.21 -17.66
CA GLU A 166 -10.87 10.69 -18.26
C GLU A 166 -9.81 11.79 -18.38
N THR A 167 -8.59 11.46 -17.97
CA THR A 167 -7.47 12.38 -18.14
C THR A 167 -6.33 11.76 -18.92
N LYS A 168 -5.67 12.60 -19.72
CA LYS A 168 -4.50 12.22 -20.50
C LYS A 168 -3.23 12.55 -19.72
N PHE A 169 -2.38 11.55 -19.51
CA PHE A 169 -1.02 11.73 -19.01
C PHE A 169 -0.04 11.72 -20.17
N THR A 170 0.87 12.68 -20.15
CA THR A 170 1.96 12.81 -21.12
C THR A 170 3.28 12.74 -20.35
N HIS A 171 4.24 11.95 -20.85
CA HIS A 171 5.59 11.97 -20.32
C HIS A 171 6.27 13.28 -20.75
N GLN A 172 6.87 13.99 -19.78
CA GLN A 172 7.67 15.19 -20.06
C GLN A 172 9.07 14.74 -20.49
N LYS A 173 9.59 15.36 -21.57
CA LYS A 173 10.86 15.01 -22.22
C LYS A 173 12.08 15.22 -21.33
N PHE A 174 13.09 14.38 -21.55
CA PHE A 174 14.50 14.79 -21.50
C PHE A 174 14.96 15.22 -22.91
N TYR A 175 15.49 16.45 -22.99
CA TYR A 175 16.28 17.13 -24.05
C TYR A 175 15.92 17.10 -25.55
N ASN A 176 15.14 16.16 -26.14
CA ASN A 176 15.12 15.98 -27.62
C ASN A 176 13.77 16.07 -28.34
N GLY A 177 12.79 16.82 -27.83
CA GLY A 177 11.73 17.35 -28.70
C GLY A 177 10.68 16.37 -29.28
N ARG A 178 10.70 15.05 -29.04
CA ARG A 178 9.60 14.12 -29.42
C ARG A 178 8.72 13.68 -28.24
N TYR A 179 7.41 13.78 -28.36
CA TYR A 179 6.46 13.29 -27.35
C TYR A 179 6.36 11.77 -27.49
N GLU A 180 6.60 11.02 -26.41
CA GLU A 180 6.29 9.58 -26.34
C GLU A 180 4.84 9.35 -25.87
N GLU A 181 4.42 8.09 -25.92
CA GLU A 181 3.05 7.57 -25.76
C GLU A 181 2.27 8.28 -24.65
N CYS A 182 1.07 8.73 -25.01
CA CYS A 182 0.16 9.32 -24.05
C CYS A 182 -0.78 8.24 -23.53
N ARG A 183 -0.97 8.19 -22.22
CA ARG A 183 -1.88 7.22 -21.58
C ARG A 183 -3.15 7.92 -21.15
N TRP A 184 -4.29 7.37 -21.55
CA TRP A 184 -5.57 7.75 -20.98
C TRP A 184 -5.77 7.01 -19.67
N ILE A 185 -6.30 7.72 -18.69
CA ILE A 185 -6.71 7.14 -17.41
C ILE A 185 -8.17 7.46 -17.21
N LEU A 186 -8.97 6.42 -16.98
CA LEU A 186 -10.31 6.56 -16.44
C LEU A 186 -10.20 6.72 -14.92
N GLY A 187 -10.71 7.83 -14.39
CA GLY A 187 -10.82 8.06 -12.96
C GLY A 187 -12.26 7.95 -12.50
N MET A 188 -12.45 7.32 -11.35
CA MET A 188 -13.73 7.26 -10.65
C MET A 188 -13.47 7.66 -9.20
N VAL A 189 -14.13 8.72 -8.72
CA VAL A 189 -13.87 9.30 -7.39
C VAL A 189 -15.18 9.46 -6.62
N GLU A 190 -15.27 8.81 -5.47
CA GLU A 190 -16.39 8.95 -4.53
C GLU A 190 -16.28 10.26 -3.76
N ARG A 191 -17.27 11.16 -3.88
CA ARG A 191 -17.21 12.51 -3.28
C ARG A 191 -17.05 12.47 -1.76
N GLN A 192 -17.80 11.60 -1.09
CA GLN A 192 -17.92 11.56 0.36
C GLN A 192 -16.64 11.03 1.03
N SER A 193 -16.10 9.91 0.54
CA SER A 193 -14.93 9.27 1.16
C SER A 193 -13.61 9.69 0.53
N LEU A 194 -13.64 10.22 -0.70
CA LEU A 194 -12.52 10.44 -1.61
C LEU A 194 -11.85 9.18 -2.13
N ARG A 195 -12.33 7.97 -1.78
CA ARG A 195 -11.86 6.71 -2.39
C ARG A 195 -11.95 6.84 -3.91
N CYS A 196 -10.97 6.30 -4.60
CA CYS A 196 -10.90 6.41 -6.04
C CYS A 196 -10.35 5.14 -6.67
N VAL A 197 -10.77 4.91 -7.91
CA VAL A 197 -10.25 3.90 -8.80
C VAL A 197 -9.69 4.61 -10.02
N LEU A 198 -8.46 4.27 -10.40
CA LEU A 198 -7.72 4.91 -11.49
C LEU A 198 -7.21 3.79 -12.41
N VAL A 199 -7.74 3.74 -13.63
CA VAL A 199 -7.47 2.63 -14.55
C VAL A 199 -6.85 3.19 -15.84
N PRO A 200 -5.63 2.80 -16.20
CA PRO A 200 -5.10 3.06 -17.54
C PRO A 200 -5.97 2.39 -18.59
N VAL A 201 -6.34 3.13 -19.65
CA VAL A 201 -7.19 2.63 -20.74
C VAL A 201 -6.54 2.92 -22.09
N SER A 202 -6.69 1.99 -23.04
CA SER A 202 -6.15 2.09 -24.41
C SER A 202 -6.85 3.17 -25.23
N ASP A 203 -8.15 3.29 -25.02
CA ASP A 203 -9.04 4.23 -25.68
C ASP A 203 -10.13 4.63 -24.71
N ARG A 204 -10.86 5.67 -25.10
CA ARG A 204 -11.93 6.18 -24.25
C ARG A 204 -13.28 5.56 -24.60
N ASN A 205 -13.43 4.73 -25.64
CA ASN A 205 -14.76 4.41 -26.15
C ASN A 205 -15.68 3.81 -25.07
N ALA A 206 -16.99 4.08 -25.15
CA ALA A 206 -17.95 3.60 -24.17
C ALA A 206 -17.92 2.06 -23.99
N SER A 207 -17.63 1.31 -25.06
CA SER A 207 -17.42 -0.14 -25.02
C SER A 207 -16.26 -0.59 -24.12
N THR A 208 -15.26 0.28 -23.95
CA THR A 208 -14.08 0.06 -23.11
C THR A 208 -14.36 0.53 -21.68
N LEU A 209 -14.97 1.70 -21.51
CA LEU A 209 -15.13 2.32 -20.19
C LEU A 209 -16.29 1.74 -19.38
N LEU A 210 -17.43 1.44 -20.00
CA LEU A 210 -18.61 0.97 -19.28
C LEU A 210 -18.39 -0.35 -18.53
N PRO A 211 -17.73 -1.38 -19.09
CA PRO A 211 -17.41 -2.59 -18.34
C PRO A 211 -16.53 -2.30 -17.10
N ILE A 212 -15.56 -1.39 -17.24
CA ILE A 212 -14.68 -0.99 -16.13
C ILE A 212 -15.47 -0.25 -15.05
N ILE A 213 -16.35 0.68 -15.46
CA ILE A 213 -17.24 1.40 -14.53
C ILE A 213 -18.15 0.41 -13.79
N ALA A 214 -18.78 -0.52 -14.50
CA ALA A 214 -19.67 -1.52 -13.90
C ALA A 214 -18.95 -2.47 -12.92
N GLN A 215 -17.67 -2.75 -13.16
CA GLN A 215 -16.85 -3.56 -12.24
C GLN A 215 -16.59 -2.83 -10.91
N HIS A 216 -16.39 -1.51 -10.95
CA HIS A 216 -15.87 -0.72 -9.83
C HIS A 216 -16.90 0.19 -9.15
N VAL A 217 -18.04 0.46 -9.79
CA VAL A 217 -19.10 1.30 -9.25
C VAL A 217 -20.28 0.42 -8.83
N LEU A 218 -20.65 0.51 -7.55
CA LEU A 218 -21.77 -0.26 -7.00
C LEU A 218 -23.10 0.18 -7.63
N PRO A 219 -24.12 -0.72 -7.71
CA PRO A 219 -25.47 -0.35 -8.10
C PRO A 219 -26.05 0.78 -7.23
N GLU A 220 -27.06 1.49 -7.75
CA GLU A 220 -27.74 2.60 -7.05
C GLU A 220 -26.84 3.81 -6.74
N THR A 221 -25.64 3.86 -7.34
CA THR A 221 -24.74 5.02 -7.26
C THR A 221 -25.24 6.15 -8.15
N ARG A 222 -25.21 7.38 -7.62
CA ARG A 222 -25.40 8.60 -8.39
C ARG A 222 -24.09 8.97 -9.10
N ILE A 223 -24.06 8.89 -10.43
CA ILE A 223 -22.88 9.13 -11.25
C ILE A 223 -22.92 10.54 -11.86
N ILE A 224 -21.80 11.25 -11.76
CA ILE A 224 -21.59 12.58 -12.37
C ILE A 224 -20.41 12.48 -13.33
N THR A 225 -20.59 12.91 -14.57
CA THR A 225 -19.56 12.90 -15.61
C THR A 225 -19.73 14.14 -16.49
N ASP A 226 -18.64 14.72 -16.98
CA ASP A 226 -18.64 15.91 -17.84
C ASP A 226 -18.98 15.56 -19.30
N GLY A 227 -20.21 15.09 -19.50
CA GLY A 227 -20.91 15.32 -20.76
C GLY A 227 -20.46 14.50 -21.97
N TRP A 228 -20.05 13.24 -21.80
CA TRP A 228 -19.95 12.37 -22.97
C TRP A 228 -21.33 11.85 -23.41
N LEU A 229 -21.80 12.32 -24.57
CA LEU A 229 -23.00 11.83 -25.27
C LEU A 229 -23.09 10.29 -25.33
N ALA A 230 -21.96 9.58 -25.35
CA ALA A 230 -21.93 8.12 -25.40
C ALA A 230 -22.48 7.45 -24.12
N TYR A 231 -22.36 8.09 -22.95
CA TYR A 231 -22.99 7.59 -21.71
C TYR A 231 -24.50 7.85 -21.70
N GLN A 232 -24.94 8.99 -22.23
CA GLN A 232 -26.36 9.37 -22.29
C GLN A 232 -27.18 8.51 -23.26
N GLN A 233 -26.60 8.04 -24.36
CA GLN A 233 -27.30 7.19 -25.34
C GLN A 233 -27.42 5.72 -24.90
N MET A 234 -26.65 5.29 -23.91
CA MET A 234 -26.56 3.88 -23.49
C MET A 234 -27.35 3.55 -22.21
N SER A 235 -27.84 4.55 -21.47
CA SER A 235 -28.79 4.35 -20.36
C SER A 235 -30.07 3.61 -20.80
N ASN A 236 -30.39 3.66 -22.10
CA ASN A 236 -31.53 2.98 -22.69
C ASN A 236 -31.20 1.58 -23.29
N HIS A 237 -29.93 1.15 -23.35
CA HIS A 237 -29.51 0.03 -24.20
C HIS A 237 -28.67 -1.08 -23.57
N THR A 238 -28.31 -1.02 -22.29
CA THR A 238 -27.53 -2.12 -21.68
C THR A 238 -28.41 -3.06 -20.86
N ASN A 239 -28.59 -4.29 -21.37
CA ASN A 239 -28.97 -5.51 -20.64
C ASN A 239 -27.92 -5.92 -19.55
N MET A 240 -27.17 -4.97 -19.01
CA MET A 240 -26.28 -5.19 -17.88
C MET A 240 -27.04 -4.79 -16.62
N ASN A 241 -27.17 -5.70 -15.67
CA ASN A 241 -27.92 -5.60 -14.41
C ASN A 241 -27.43 -4.51 -13.42
N HIS A 242 -26.92 -3.38 -13.92
CA HIS A 242 -26.41 -2.28 -13.10
C HIS A 242 -27.20 -1.02 -13.42
N ASN A 243 -28.17 -0.70 -12.55
CA ASN A 243 -28.89 0.57 -12.54
C ASN A 243 -27.88 1.71 -12.26
N LEU A 244 -27.23 2.23 -13.31
CA LEU A 244 -26.33 3.36 -13.23
C LEU A 244 -27.14 4.66 -13.38
N HIS A 245 -27.14 5.52 -12.36
CA HIS A 245 -27.93 6.74 -12.34
C HIS A 245 -27.08 7.95 -12.70
N PHE A 246 -27.05 8.31 -13.99
CA PHE A 246 -26.39 9.52 -14.45
C PHE A 246 -27.23 10.76 -14.12
N VAL A 247 -26.57 11.76 -13.51
CA VAL A 247 -27.21 13.03 -13.15
C VAL A 247 -27.37 13.91 -14.39
N ASP A 248 -28.52 14.58 -14.49
CA ASP A 248 -28.78 15.59 -15.52
C ASP A 248 -27.78 16.76 -15.36
N PRO A 249 -27.09 17.18 -16.43
CA PRO A 249 -26.21 18.36 -16.40
C PRO A 249 -26.88 19.66 -15.89
N ASN A 250 -28.22 19.74 -15.95
CA ASN A 250 -28.98 20.89 -15.46
C ASN A 250 -29.30 20.83 -13.95
N ASP A 251 -28.95 19.74 -13.26
CA ASP A 251 -29.09 19.64 -11.81
C ASP A 251 -28.09 20.59 -11.11
N ALA A 252 -28.56 21.38 -10.15
CA ALA A 252 -27.73 22.37 -9.43
C ALA A 252 -26.53 21.75 -8.67
N THR A 253 -26.53 20.44 -8.44
CA THR A 253 -25.44 19.71 -7.76
C THR A 253 -24.42 19.10 -8.73
N PHE A 254 -24.63 19.27 -10.05
CA PHE A 254 -23.77 18.81 -11.11
C PHE A 254 -22.46 19.61 -11.12
N HIS A 255 -21.35 18.95 -10.76
CA HIS A 255 -19.99 19.48 -10.91
C HIS A 255 -18.95 18.35 -10.84
N THR A 256 -17.79 18.52 -11.46
CA THR A 256 -16.67 17.55 -11.49
C THR A 256 -15.47 18.00 -10.66
N ASN A 257 -15.69 18.95 -9.75
CA ASN A 257 -14.63 19.56 -8.94
C ASN A 257 -13.80 18.55 -8.14
N THR A 258 -14.37 17.43 -7.71
CA THR A 258 -13.67 16.47 -6.84
C THR A 258 -12.67 15.65 -7.65
N ILE A 259 -13.07 15.17 -8.83
CA ILE A 259 -12.20 14.44 -9.73
C ILE A 259 -11.15 15.36 -10.36
N GLU A 260 -11.50 16.60 -10.71
CA GLU A 260 -10.52 17.59 -11.21
C GLU A 260 -9.43 17.89 -10.18
N ARG A 261 -9.81 18.13 -8.92
CA ARG A 261 -8.85 18.28 -7.82
C ARG A 261 -8.01 17.03 -7.60
N THR A 262 -8.60 15.85 -7.82
CA THR A 262 -7.88 14.57 -7.75
C THR A 262 -6.81 14.50 -8.83
N TRP A 263 -7.15 14.85 -10.07
CA TRP A 263 -6.18 14.92 -11.17
C TRP A 263 -5.08 15.92 -10.91
N GLY A 264 -5.40 17.10 -10.35
CA GLY A 264 -4.41 18.08 -9.92
C GLY A 264 -3.36 17.45 -8.99
N LYS A 265 -3.79 16.79 -7.91
CA LYS A 265 -2.89 16.13 -6.95
C LYS A 265 -2.00 15.05 -7.58
N ILE A 266 -2.58 14.22 -8.45
CA ILE A 266 -1.84 13.13 -9.12
C ILE A 266 -0.79 13.74 -10.07
N LYS A 267 -1.19 14.71 -10.90
CA LYS A 267 -0.29 15.39 -11.84
C LYS A 267 0.80 16.17 -11.14
N ASP A 268 0.50 16.82 -10.01
CA ASP A 268 1.50 17.54 -9.22
C ASP A 268 2.55 16.59 -8.63
N LYS A 269 2.11 15.46 -8.04
CA LYS A 269 3.03 14.42 -7.55
C LYS A 269 3.89 13.88 -8.70
N TYR A 270 3.28 13.60 -9.85
CA TYR A 270 4.00 13.11 -11.04
C TYR A 270 5.05 14.09 -11.56
N ARG A 271 4.71 15.39 -11.64
CA ARG A 271 5.64 16.45 -12.04
C ARG A 271 6.77 16.63 -11.03
N ALA A 272 6.49 16.55 -9.73
CA ALA A 272 7.51 16.66 -8.69
C ALA A 272 8.54 15.53 -8.72
N MET A 273 8.20 14.38 -9.33
CA MET A 273 9.11 13.25 -9.53
C MET A 273 9.88 13.33 -10.84
N HIS A 274 9.63 14.34 -11.68
CA HIS A 274 10.15 14.45 -13.05
C HIS A 274 9.77 13.24 -13.93
N GLY A 275 8.56 12.71 -13.70
CA GLY A 275 8.06 11.51 -14.36
C GLY A 275 8.46 10.21 -13.66
N THR A 276 8.11 9.08 -14.27
CA THR A 276 8.53 7.75 -13.83
C THR A 276 8.75 6.86 -15.04
N SER A 277 9.42 5.72 -14.84
CA SER A 277 9.52 4.71 -15.89
C SER A 277 8.14 4.13 -16.19
N ASP A 278 7.85 3.91 -17.45
CA ASP A 278 6.60 3.36 -17.98
C ASP A 278 6.09 2.11 -17.26
N ASN A 279 6.99 1.21 -16.87
CA ASN A 279 6.66 -0.03 -16.19
C ASN A 279 6.14 0.19 -14.76
N LEU A 280 6.48 1.32 -14.13
CA LEU A 280 6.06 1.64 -12.77
C LEU A 280 4.80 2.50 -12.75
N PHE A 281 4.42 3.13 -13.87
CA PHE A 281 3.35 4.12 -13.93
C PHE A 281 2.06 3.67 -13.22
N GLU A 282 1.61 2.45 -13.48
CA GLU A 282 0.39 1.91 -12.89
C GLU A 282 0.50 1.74 -11.37
N THR A 283 1.66 1.32 -10.87
CA THR A 283 1.91 1.17 -9.43
C THR A 283 1.79 2.49 -8.67
N TYR A 284 2.04 3.63 -9.32
CA TYR A 284 1.79 4.95 -8.71
C TYR A 284 0.31 5.28 -8.59
N LEU A 285 -0.50 4.89 -9.58
CA LEU A 285 -1.95 5.06 -9.52
C LEU A 285 -2.53 4.18 -8.41
N GLN A 286 -2.06 2.93 -8.33
CA GLN A 286 -2.45 1.98 -7.29
C GLN A 286 -2.01 2.44 -5.89
N GLU A 287 -0.79 2.95 -5.72
CA GLU A 287 -0.35 3.59 -4.47
C GLU A 287 -1.31 4.72 -4.07
N PHE A 288 -1.69 5.57 -5.02
CA PHE A 288 -2.60 6.69 -4.76
C PHE A 288 -3.99 6.20 -4.32
N CYS A 289 -4.56 5.22 -5.03
CA CYS A 289 -5.81 4.55 -4.65
C CYS A 289 -5.72 3.94 -3.25
N TRP A 290 -4.65 3.18 -2.98
CA TRP A 290 -4.40 2.55 -1.70
C TRP A 290 -4.34 3.57 -0.55
N ARG A 291 -3.59 4.67 -0.72
CA ARG A 291 -3.49 5.73 0.29
C ARG A 291 -4.85 6.36 0.60
N ARG A 292 -5.67 6.60 -0.41
CA ARG A 292 -7.01 7.17 -0.21
C ARG A 292 -7.93 6.26 0.58
N SER A 293 -7.87 4.94 0.32
CA SER A 293 -8.66 3.96 1.06
C SER A 293 -8.22 3.78 2.51
N HIS A 294 -6.97 4.13 2.84
CA HIS A 294 -6.39 3.95 4.17
C HIS A 294 -6.05 5.27 4.87
N LYS A 295 -6.67 6.39 4.46
CA LYS A 295 -6.34 7.76 4.90
C LYS A 295 -6.34 7.97 6.42
N HIS A 296 -7.10 7.16 7.16
CA HIS A 296 -7.22 7.29 8.62
C HIS A 296 -6.00 6.78 9.37
N ASN A 297 -5.32 5.75 8.84
CA ASN A 297 -4.18 5.12 9.51
C ASN A 297 -3.30 4.40 8.50
N MET A 298 -2.57 5.17 7.68
CA MET A 298 -1.77 4.62 6.58
C MET A 298 -0.63 3.73 7.09
N PHE A 299 0.03 4.09 8.19
CA PHE A 299 1.12 3.26 8.72
C PHE A 299 0.65 1.87 9.13
N MET A 300 -0.37 1.77 10.00
CA MET A 300 -0.85 0.45 10.44
C MET A 300 -1.59 -0.31 9.35
N SER A 301 -2.21 0.39 8.39
CA SER A 301 -2.77 -0.26 7.20
C SER A 301 -1.68 -0.88 6.34
N PHE A 302 -0.52 -0.23 6.22
CA PHE A 302 0.63 -0.80 5.51
C PHE A 302 1.25 -1.97 6.28
N VAL A 303 1.35 -1.88 7.61
CA VAL A 303 1.75 -3.02 8.46
C VAL A 303 0.82 -4.22 8.27
N LYS A 304 -0.51 -3.98 8.20
CA LYS A 304 -1.50 -5.01 7.89
C LYS A 304 -1.26 -5.61 6.50
N CYS A 305 -1.02 -4.77 5.49
CA CYS A 305 -0.67 -5.20 4.13
C CYS A 305 0.56 -6.12 4.13
N ILE A 306 1.63 -5.74 4.83
CA ILE A 306 2.83 -6.56 4.96
C ILE A 306 2.48 -7.93 5.56
N ARG A 307 1.69 -7.99 6.63
CA ARG A 307 1.31 -9.28 7.26
C ARG A 307 0.46 -10.17 6.37
N THR A 308 -0.39 -9.58 5.53
CA THR A 308 -1.20 -10.34 4.58
C THR A 308 -0.31 -11.03 3.53
N TYR A 309 0.69 -10.31 3.01
CA TYR A 309 1.53 -10.78 1.91
C TYR A 309 2.83 -11.48 2.33
N TYR A 310 3.24 -11.30 3.59
CA TYR A 310 4.38 -11.94 4.22
C TYR A 310 3.94 -12.59 5.53
N PRO A 311 3.03 -13.59 5.47
CA PRO A 311 2.53 -14.24 6.68
C PRO A 311 3.65 -15.04 7.35
N LEU A 312 3.76 -14.86 8.66
CA LEU A 312 4.70 -15.61 9.47
C LEU A 312 4.00 -16.82 10.07
N SER A 313 4.45 -18.02 9.67
CA SER A 313 4.04 -19.30 10.25
C SER A 313 4.62 -19.52 11.64
#